data_AF-V2XI90-F1
#
_entry.id   AF-V2XI90-F1
#
_cell.length_a   1.000
_cell.length_b   1.000
_cell.length_c   1.000
_cell.angle_alpha   90.00
_cell.angle_beta   90.00
_cell.angle_gamma   90.00
#
_symmetry.space_group_name_H-M   'P 1'
#
loop_
_entity.id
_entity.type
_entity.pdbx_description
1 polymer ?
#
loop_
_entity_poly.entity_id
_entity_poly.type
_entity_poly.pdbx_seq_one_letter_code
_entity_poly.pdbx_strand_id
1 'polypeptide(L)'
;MQASINDFVFFTSPANGLADIIAMGAVIGVAACDGPIVPFRAGRVDATAAGPPGVPEPHQDLASHTESFRCQSFTESEMIALIACGHTLGGVRREDFPEIIHDTSVNFTTFDSTIYVTEYLSGTTNNPLVVGPNMTTNSDFRIFSSDGNVTMQRYDSFSKTCSSLFERMINTVPKDVKLSEVVEPIEHKVGDTRLFPDGNSTFTLSTSLRLLSLNEQRAVTLFWADRQGSVCGTSGCSVQPESSLRAFFTYLARMRGITEGTEFNTKVNVTSSISKFWFVIGEGDGSESVVVDNGGSGYVIDQDTVLLDLNRSTRTFNLTDFSTCYNFVVAVQGDESSQVSVETYEPASSPIDFLPKRETIQLLPDARFPPTAGFTFFSGNITTNGTITYLTVQGIVGGDFIRSALGYRYICYMDILACVQFLRSSPMEVLDY
;
A
#
# COMPACT_ATOMS: atom_id res chain seq x y z
N MET A 1 7.18 12.25 -17.81
CA MET A 1 6.27 11.10 -17.59
C MET A 1 7.03 9.81 -17.23
N GLN A 2 8.05 9.40 -18.00
CA GLN A 2 8.79 8.16 -17.75
C GLN A 2 9.41 8.08 -16.33
N ALA A 3 9.99 9.17 -15.84
CA ALA A 3 10.50 9.26 -14.47
C ALA A 3 9.39 9.12 -13.40
N SER A 4 8.23 9.75 -13.61
CA SER A 4 7.10 9.71 -12.66
C SER A 4 6.48 8.33 -12.54
N ILE A 5 6.47 7.53 -13.61
CA ILE A 5 5.95 6.15 -13.54
C ILE A 5 6.89 5.24 -12.74
N ASN A 6 8.20 5.50 -12.75
CA ASN A 6 9.16 4.77 -11.91
C ASN A 6 8.86 4.94 -10.42
N ASP A 7 8.26 6.06 -10.00
CA ASP A 7 7.88 6.28 -8.61
C ASP A 7 6.77 5.33 -8.14
N PHE A 8 6.04 4.69 -9.06
CA PHE A 8 4.87 3.85 -8.75
C PHE A 8 5.07 2.38 -9.06
N VAL A 9 5.87 2.06 -10.09
CA VAL A 9 5.98 0.70 -10.64
C VAL A 9 6.44 -0.34 -9.61
N PHE A 10 7.30 0.06 -8.67
CA PHE A 10 7.82 -0.79 -7.60
C PHE A 10 6.79 -1.18 -6.53
N PHE A 11 5.60 -0.57 -6.53
CA PHE A 11 4.57 -0.80 -5.52
C PHE A 11 3.42 -1.71 -6.01
N THR A 12 3.53 -2.25 -7.23
CA THR A 12 2.55 -3.21 -7.76
C THR A 12 2.65 -4.56 -7.05
N SER A 13 1.53 -5.28 -7.01
CA SER A 13 1.49 -6.67 -6.50
C SER A 13 0.41 -7.45 -7.26
N PRO A 14 0.33 -8.79 -7.10
CA PRO A 14 -0.79 -9.55 -7.65
C PRO A 14 -2.17 -9.05 -7.22
N ALA A 15 -2.26 -8.29 -6.12
CA ALA A 15 -3.51 -7.78 -5.59
C ALA A 15 -3.79 -6.31 -5.92
N ASN A 16 -2.83 -5.59 -6.51
CA ASN A 16 -3.02 -4.19 -6.87
C ASN A 16 -2.25 -3.82 -8.15
N GLY A 17 -2.98 -3.32 -9.13
CA GLY A 17 -2.43 -2.82 -10.38
C GLY A 17 -1.74 -1.46 -10.21
N LEU A 18 -0.97 -1.07 -11.22
CA LEU A 18 -0.30 0.22 -11.30
C LEU A 18 -1.29 1.39 -11.29
N ALA A 19 -2.46 1.24 -11.92
CA ALA A 19 -3.48 2.29 -11.99
C ALA A 19 -4.03 2.66 -10.60
N ASP A 20 -4.30 1.67 -9.75
CA ASP A 20 -4.72 1.91 -8.36
C ASP A 20 -3.58 2.53 -7.52
N ILE A 21 -2.34 2.13 -7.77
CA ILE A 21 -1.16 2.71 -7.11
C ILE A 21 -0.98 4.18 -7.49
N ILE A 22 -1.15 4.55 -8.77
CA ILE A 22 -1.05 5.96 -9.21
C ILE A 22 -2.13 6.80 -8.53
N ALA A 23 -3.38 6.30 -8.50
CA ALA A 23 -4.48 7.00 -7.84
C ALA A 23 -4.26 7.13 -6.32
N MET A 24 -3.77 6.07 -5.66
CA MET A 24 -3.38 6.13 -4.25
C MET A 24 -2.22 7.10 -4.02
N GLY A 25 -1.27 7.16 -4.95
CA GLY A 25 -0.16 8.11 -4.95
C GLY A 25 -0.65 9.57 -4.91
N ALA A 26 -1.69 9.90 -5.68
CA ALA A 26 -2.31 11.23 -5.61
C ALA A 26 -2.96 11.50 -4.24
N VAL A 27 -3.69 10.53 -3.68
CA VAL A 27 -4.31 10.65 -2.35
C VAL A 27 -3.26 10.86 -1.25
N ILE A 28 -2.18 10.08 -1.28
CA ILE A 28 -1.06 10.19 -0.34
C ILE A 28 -0.29 11.50 -0.55
N GLY A 29 -0.07 11.92 -1.79
CA GLY A 29 0.61 13.18 -2.10
C GLY A 29 -0.13 14.39 -1.53
N VAL A 30 -1.46 14.45 -1.72
CA VAL A 30 -2.29 15.49 -1.11
C VAL A 30 -2.22 15.43 0.41
N ALA A 31 -2.31 14.23 1.00
CA ALA A 31 -2.21 14.01 2.44
C ALA A 31 -0.86 14.43 3.03
N ALA A 32 0.24 14.10 2.35
CA ALA A 32 1.60 14.39 2.80
C ALA A 32 1.92 15.89 2.77
N CYS A 33 1.17 16.66 1.98
CA CYS A 33 1.23 18.11 1.93
C CYS A 33 0.14 18.78 2.79
N ASP A 34 -0.38 18.08 3.82
CA ASP A 34 -1.44 18.56 4.74
C ASP A 34 -2.73 19.01 4.02
N GLY A 35 -2.97 18.50 2.82
CA GLY A 35 -4.20 18.71 2.06
C GLY A 35 -5.40 17.91 2.61
N PRO A 36 -6.59 18.05 2.00
CA PRO A 36 -7.75 17.27 2.40
C PRO A 36 -7.53 15.76 2.24
N ILE A 37 -8.23 14.98 3.05
CA ILE A 37 -8.44 13.55 2.75
C ILE A 37 -9.25 13.45 1.46
N VAL A 38 -8.66 12.82 0.44
CA VAL A 38 -9.34 12.47 -0.81
C VAL A 38 -9.89 11.05 -0.68
N PRO A 39 -11.20 10.81 -0.81
CA PRO A 39 -11.76 9.47 -0.79
C PRO A 39 -11.15 8.60 -1.89
N PHE A 40 -10.65 7.43 -1.51
CA PHE A 40 -10.06 6.47 -2.44
C PHE A 40 -11.02 5.32 -2.71
N ARG A 41 -11.14 4.93 -3.98
CA ARG A 41 -11.84 3.72 -4.42
C ARG A 41 -10.86 2.87 -5.21
N ALA A 42 -10.86 1.56 -4.98
CA ALA A 42 -9.99 0.61 -5.68
C ALA A 42 -10.72 -0.03 -6.88
N GLY A 43 -10.02 -0.86 -7.64
CA GLY A 43 -10.60 -1.65 -8.73
C GLY A 43 -10.30 -1.10 -10.12
N ARG A 44 -9.31 -0.23 -10.27
CA ARG A 44 -8.83 0.19 -11.60
C ARG A 44 -8.20 -1.00 -12.31
N VAL A 45 -8.37 -1.04 -13.62
CA VAL A 45 -7.78 -2.05 -14.50
C VAL A 45 -6.59 -1.41 -15.21
N ASP A 46 -5.43 -2.06 -15.12
CA ASP A 46 -4.22 -1.59 -15.80
C ASP A 46 -4.42 -1.61 -17.32
N ALA A 47 -4.06 -0.50 -17.96
CA ALA A 47 -4.12 -0.40 -19.41
C ALA A 47 -3.03 -1.27 -20.05
N THR A 48 -3.39 -2.03 -21.08
CA THR A 48 -2.44 -2.89 -21.82
C THR A 48 -1.74 -2.17 -22.97
N ALA A 49 -2.08 -0.90 -23.20
CA ALA A 49 -1.53 -0.07 -24.26
C ALA A 49 -1.58 1.41 -23.85
N ALA A 50 -0.77 2.23 -24.52
CA ALA A 50 -0.80 3.67 -24.32
C ALA A 50 -2.16 4.26 -24.74
N GLY A 51 -2.63 5.27 -23.98
CA GLY A 51 -3.77 6.08 -24.36
C GLY A 51 -3.44 7.05 -25.51
N PRO A 52 -4.43 7.84 -25.96
CA PRO A 52 -4.20 8.94 -26.90
C PRO A 52 -3.07 9.85 -26.38
N PRO A 53 -2.14 10.29 -27.25
CA PRO A 53 -1.05 11.13 -26.82
C PRO A 53 -1.55 12.54 -26.46
N GLY A 54 -0.81 13.18 -25.55
CA GLY A 54 -1.03 14.57 -25.16
C GLY A 54 -1.82 14.74 -23.88
N VAL A 55 -1.49 15.81 -23.16
CA VAL A 55 -2.23 16.39 -22.04
C VAL A 55 -2.34 17.89 -22.30
N PRO A 56 -3.23 18.64 -21.63
CA PRO A 56 -3.33 20.08 -21.85
C PRO A 56 -1.98 20.77 -21.61
N GLU A 57 -1.55 21.60 -22.56
CA GLU A 57 -0.26 22.29 -22.50
C GLU A 57 -0.43 23.78 -22.17
N PRO A 58 0.56 24.43 -21.53
CA PRO A 58 0.41 25.82 -21.06
C PRO A 58 0.13 26.83 -22.18
N HIS A 59 0.59 26.56 -23.40
CA HIS A 59 0.49 27.46 -24.55
C HIS A 59 -0.83 27.35 -25.32
N GLN A 60 -1.65 26.32 -25.06
CA GLN A 60 -2.91 26.08 -25.76
C GLN A 60 -3.96 27.14 -25.41
N ASP A 61 -4.95 27.37 -26.27
CA ASP A 61 -6.00 28.35 -26.00
C ASP A 61 -7.05 27.84 -24.99
N LEU A 62 -7.83 28.76 -24.44
CA LEU A 62 -8.86 28.44 -23.44
C LEU A 62 -9.90 27.43 -23.99
N ALA A 63 -10.25 27.50 -25.28
CA ALA A 63 -11.20 26.57 -25.87
C ALA A 63 -10.67 25.13 -25.85
N SER A 64 -9.38 24.95 -26.15
CA SER A 64 -8.69 23.65 -26.09
C SER A 64 -8.60 23.12 -24.65
N HIS A 65 -8.31 23.99 -23.68
CA HIS A 65 -8.34 23.64 -22.26
C HIS A 65 -9.75 23.19 -21.83
N THR A 66 -10.76 24.02 -22.08
CA THR A 66 -12.15 23.73 -21.73
C THR A 66 -12.62 22.41 -22.35
N GLU A 67 -12.31 22.15 -23.61
CA GLU A 67 -12.68 20.90 -24.27
C GLU A 67 -11.98 19.67 -23.66
N SER A 68 -10.71 19.81 -23.27
CA SER A 68 -9.93 18.73 -22.64
C SER A 68 -10.50 18.33 -21.28
N PHE A 69 -10.92 19.31 -20.47
CA PHE A 69 -11.57 19.05 -19.18
C PHE A 69 -13.01 18.58 -19.34
N ARG A 70 -13.74 19.08 -20.35
CA ARG A 70 -15.09 18.62 -20.69
C ARG A 70 -15.09 17.14 -21.10
N CYS A 71 -14.07 16.68 -21.83
CA CYS A 71 -13.91 15.26 -22.18
C CYS A 71 -13.75 14.35 -20.96
N GLN A 72 -13.30 14.90 -19.83
CA GLN A 72 -13.18 14.23 -18.52
C GLN A 72 -14.39 14.51 -17.61
N SER A 73 -15.47 15.08 -18.16
CA SER A 73 -16.70 15.42 -17.45
C SER A 73 -16.54 16.48 -16.35
N PHE A 74 -15.64 17.43 -16.55
CA PHE A 74 -15.54 18.64 -15.73
C PHE A 74 -16.20 19.83 -16.43
N THR A 75 -16.91 20.66 -15.68
CA THR A 75 -17.39 21.97 -16.15
C THR A 75 -16.26 23.00 -16.15
N GLU A 76 -16.48 24.17 -16.77
CA GLU A 76 -15.50 25.27 -16.77
C GLU A 76 -15.14 25.74 -15.36
N SER A 77 -16.12 25.92 -14.47
CA SER A 77 -15.87 26.26 -13.06
C SER A 77 -15.10 25.16 -12.32
N GLU A 78 -15.35 23.89 -12.66
CA GLU A 78 -14.63 22.76 -12.06
C GLU A 78 -13.20 22.65 -12.60
N MET A 79 -12.96 22.98 -13.86
CA MET A 79 -11.62 23.11 -14.43
C MET A 79 -10.82 24.18 -13.69
N ILE A 80 -11.38 25.39 -13.53
CA ILE A 80 -10.74 26.48 -12.79
C ILE A 80 -10.37 26.02 -11.38
N ALA A 81 -11.34 25.43 -10.66
CA ALA A 81 -11.15 24.98 -9.30
C ALA A 81 -10.14 23.81 -9.19
N LEU A 82 -10.19 22.83 -10.09
CA LEU A 82 -9.27 21.68 -10.06
C LEU A 82 -7.82 22.11 -10.33
N ILE A 83 -7.60 23.03 -11.26
CA ILE A 83 -6.27 23.61 -11.52
C ILE A 83 -5.82 24.42 -10.30
N ALA A 84 -6.68 25.26 -9.74
CA ALA A 84 -6.37 26.00 -8.52
C ALA A 84 -6.04 25.07 -7.33
N CYS A 85 -6.72 23.94 -7.20
CA CYS A 85 -6.41 22.92 -6.20
C CYS A 85 -5.04 22.26 -6.46
N GLY A 86 -4.79 21.80 -7.68
CA GLY A 86 -3.56 21.08 -8.04
C GLY A 86 -2.31 21.97 -8.00
N HIS A 87 -2.41 23.19 -8.52
CA HIS A 87 -1.30 24.15 -8.57
C HIS A 87 -1.06 24.86 -7.22
N THR A 88 -1.63 24.38 -6.11
CA THR A 88 -1.09 24.71 -4.77
C THR A 88 0.07 23.78 -4.37
N LEU A 89 0.27 22.68 -5.09
CA LEU A 89 1.25 21.65 -4.76
C LEU A 89 2.32 21.54 -5.85
N GLY A 90 3.59 21.59 -5.46
CA GLY A 90 4.72 21.39 -6.37
C GLY A 90 5.21 22.68 -7.02
N GLY A 91 5.48 22.64 -8.32
CA GLY A 91 6.08 23.75 -9.06
C GLY A 91 6.45 23.39 -10.49
N VAL A 92 6.98 24.38 -11.22
CA VAL A 92 7.47 24.21 -12.60
C VAL A 92 8.98 23.98 -12.56
N ARG A 93 9.49 23.00 -13.31
CA ARG A 93 10.93 22.75 -13.47
C ARG A 93 11.42 23.36 -14.78
N ARG A 94 12.55 24.08 -14.71
CA ARG A 94 13.16 24.74 -15.87
C ARG A 94 13.62 23.72 -16.92
N GLU A 95 14.09 22.57 -16.49
CA GLU A 95 14.56 21.50 -17.38
C GLU A 95 13.44 20.99 -18.30
N ASP A 96 12.21 20.93 -17.80
CA ASP A 96 11.04 20.49 -18.57
C ASP A 96 10.37 21.65 -19.34
N PHE A 97 10.42 22.87 -18.80
CA PHE A 97 9.74 24.06 -19.34
C PHE A 97 10.66 25.30 -19.38
N PRO A 98 11.73 25.29 -20.19
CA PRO A 98 12.72 26.36 -20.25
C PRO A 98 12.16 27.69 -20.79
N GLU A 99 11.04 27.64 -21.51
CA GLU A 99 10.31 28.79 -22.02
C GLU A 99 9.35 29.42 -21.01
N ILE A 100 9.11 28.78 -19.86
CA ILE A 100 8.25 29.29 -18.78
C ILE A 100 9.11 29.91 -17.68
N ILE A 101 10.18 29.22 -17.29
CA ILE A 101 11.16 29.72 -16.32
C ILE A 101 12.31 30.33 -17.09
N HIS A 102 12.41 31.66 -17.10
CA HIS A 102 13.48 32.37 -17.82
C HIS A 102 14.74 32.62 -16.98
N ASP A 103 14.61 32.62 -15.65
CA ASP A 103 15.76 32.72 -14.77
C ASP A 103 16.58 31.43 -14.84
N THR A 104 17.81 31.52 -15.35
CA THR A 104 18.70 30.36 -15.49
C THR A 104 19.35 29.96 -14.17
N SER A 105 19.23 30.78 -13.13
CA SER A 105 19.73 30.47 -11.78
C SER A 105 18.75 29.64 -10.95
N VAL A 106 17.49 29.54 -11.40
CA VAL A 106 16.42 28.80 -10.74
C VAL A 106 16.06 27.56 -11.56
N ASN A 107 16.25 26.38 -10.98
CA ASN A 107 15.91 25.11 -11.62
C ASN A 107 14.46 24.67 -11.37
N PHE A 108 13.84 25.18 -10.30
CA PHE A 108 12.48 24.83 -9.89
C PHE A 108 11.83 26.04 -9.22
N THR A 109 10.65 26.43 -9.72
CA THR A 109 9.83 27.47 -9.12
C THR A 109 8.61 26.78 -8.50
N THR A 110 8.56 26.76 -7.18
CA THR A 110 7.40 26.25 -6.45
C THR A 110 6.17 27.08 -6.77
N PHE A 111 5.02 26.44 -6.86
CA PHE A 111 3.78 27.18 -6.66
C PHE A 111 3.75 27.57 -5.17
N ASP A 112 3.82 28.87 -4.88
CA ASP A 112 3.98 29.36 -3.50
C ASP A 112 2.77 28.95 -2.63
N SER A 113 3.07 28.66 -1.36
CA SER A 113 2.27 27.94 -0.36
C SER A 113 0.87 28.53 -0.07
N THR A 114 -0.11 27.67 0.29
CA THR A 114 -1.41 27.86 1.02
C THR A 114 -2.33 29.07 0.71
N ILE A 115 -1.90 30.04 -0.08
CA ILE A 115 -2.49 31.37 -0.29
C ILE A 115 -2.63 31.62 -1.80
N TYR A 116 -2.34 30.64 -2.67
CA TYR A 116 -2.36 30.77 -4.13
C TYR A 116 -3.57 31.53 -4.70
N VAL A 117 -4.77 31.17 -4.26
CA VAL A 117 -6.01 31.87 -4.65
C VAL A 117 -5.98 33.32 -4.18
N THR A 118 -5.58 33.57 -2.93
CA THR A 118 -5.48 34.91 -2.35
C THR A 118 -4.41 35.75 -3.03
N GLU A 119 -3.23 35.21 -3.33
CA GLU A 119 -2.15 35.92 -4.05
C GLU A 119 -2.51 36.25 -5.49
N TYR A 120 -3.20 35.32 -6.17
CA TYR A 120 -3.74 35.56 -7.49
C TYR A 120 -4.74 36.73 -7.45
N LEU A 121 -5.70 36.68 -6.51
CA LEU A 121 -6.73 37.72 -6.37
C LEU A 121 -6.17 39.07 -5.89
N SER A 122 -5.08 39.09 -5.11
CA SER A 122 -4.40 40.33 -4.69
C SER A 122 -3.41 40.85 -5.74
N GLY A 123 -3.15 40.10 -6.81
CA GLY A 123 -2.17 40.46 -7.84
C GLY A 123 -0.72 40.41 -7.36
N THR A 124 -0.42 39.65 -6.31
CA THR A 124 0.92 39.52 -5.72
C THR A 124 1.61 38.20 -6.03
N THR A 125 0.94 37.30 -6.77
CA THR A 125 1.48 35.96 -7.08
C THR A 125 2.74 36.04 -7.94
N ASN A 126 3.68 35.13 -7.67
CA ASN A 126 4.87 34.90 -8.49
C ASN A 126 4.75 33.65 -9.37
N ASN A 127 3.56 33.07 -9.50
CA ASN A 127 3.37 31.87 -10.32
C ASN A 127 3.73 32.20 -11.79
N PRO A 128 4.71 31.50 -12.39
CA PRO A 128 5.15 31.77 -13.76
C PRO A 128 4.07 31.47 -14.81
N LEU A 129 3.05 30.67 -14.49
CA LEU A 129 1.87 30.44 -15.33
C LEU A 129 0.79 31.54 -15.19
N VAL A 130 1.00 32.51 -14.30
CA VAL A 130 0.14 33.70 -14.17
C VAL A 130 0.84 34.95 -14.69
N VAL A 131 2.05 35.22 -14.18
CA VAL A 131 2.80 36.47 -14.41
C VAL A 131 4.06 36.27 -15.27
N GLY A 132 4.14 35.16 -15.99
CA GLY A 132 5.24 34.88 -16.91
C GLY A 132 5.37 35.94 -18.02
N PRO A 133 6.58 36.18 -18.54
CA PRO A 133 6.81 37.20 -19.56
C PRO A 133 6.22 36.81 -20.92
N ASN A 134 5.99 35.53 -21.17
CA ASN A 134 5.29 35.04 -22.35
C ASN A 134 3.81 34.79 -22.04
N MET A 135 2.94 35.72 -22.43
CA MET A 135 1.50 35.62 -22.17
C MET A 135 0.85 34.36 -22.78
N THR A 136 1.42 33.78 -23.84
CA THR A 136 0.88 32.54 -24.41
C THR A 136 1.00 31.36 -23.46
N THR A 137 2.04 31.32 -22.61
CA THR A 137 2.25 30.25 -21.62
C THR A 137 1.62 30.54 -20.26
N ASN A 138 0.99 31.71 -20.08
CA ASN A 138 0.31 32.07 -18.82
C ASN A 138 -1.07 31.39 -18.72
N SER A 139 -1.10 30.06 -18.69
CA SER A 139 -2.32 29.24 -18.68
C SER A 139 -3.21 29.52 -17.49
N ASP A 140 -2.62 29.61 -16.30
CA ASP A 140 -3.37 29.80 -15.06
C ASP A 140 -4.08 31.15 -15.08
N PHE A 141 -3.41 32.22 -15.56
CA PHE A 141 -4.05 33.53 -15.73
C PHE A 141 -5.27 33.45 -16.66
N ARG A 142 -5.11 32.85 -17.85
CA ARG A 142 -6.21 32.74 -18.82
C ARG A 142 -7.39 31.94 -18.28
N ILE A 143 -7.10 30.83 -17.60
CA ILE A 143 -8.13 29.93 -17.07
C ILE A 143 -8.84 30.58 -15.89
N PHE A 144 -8.12 31.13 -14.91
CA PHE A 144 -8.76 31.68 -13.72
C PHE A 144 -9.59 32.94 -13.98
N SER A 145 -9.19 33.74 -14.96
CA SER A 145 -9.92 34.94 -15.37
C SER A 145 -11.06 34.66 -16.36
N SER A 146 -11.21 33.42 -16.85
CA SER A 146 -12.18 33.07 -17.90
C SER A 146 -13.63 33.34 -17.51
N ASP A 147 -13.98 33.16 -16.24
CA ASP A 147 -15.31 33.42 -15.70
C ASP A 147 -15.43 34.78 -14.98
N GLY A 148 -14.46 35.68 -15.22
CA GLY A 148 -14.39 36.96 -14.50
C GLY A 148 -13.97 36.82 -13.04
N ASN A 149 -13.17 35.79 -12.71
CA ASN A 149 -12.71 35.43 -11.35
C ASN A 149 -13.82 35.00 -10.39
N VAL A 150 -15.02 34.69 -10.88
CA VAL A 150 -16.16 34.32 -10.03
C VAL A 150 -15.86 33.04 -9.26
N THR A 151 -15.31 32.02 -9.91
CA THR A 151 -14.93 30.76 -9.26
C THR A 151 -13.82 31.00 -8.24
N MET A 152 -12.78 31.76 -8.60
CA MET A 152 -11.66 32.07 -7.70
C MET A 152 -12.11 32.85 -6.45
N GLN A 153 -13.09 33.75 -6.58
CA GLN A 153 -13.61 34.53 -5.44
C GLN A 153 -14.50 33.72 -4.50
N ARG A 154 -15.12 32.63 -4.95
CA ARG A 154 -16.11 31.85 -4.17
C ARG A 154 -15.47 30.81 -3.22
N TYR A 155 -14.17 30.91 -2.98
CA TYR A 155 -13.36 29.81 -2.47
C TYR A 155 -13.37 29.60 -0.93
N ASP A 156 -14.51 29.88 -0.26
CA ASP A 156 -14.67 29.77 1.21
C ASP A 156 -14.57 28.34 1.76
N SER A 157 -14.52 27.32 0.90
CA SER A 157 -14.39 25.90 1.28
C SER A 157 -13.33 25.15 0.46
N PHE A 158 -12.17 25.78 0.25
CA PHE A 158 -11.04 25.27 -0.55
C PHE A 158 -10.79 23.77 -0.37
N SER A 159 -10.56 23.33 0.88
CA SER A 159 -10.25 21.93 1.21
C SER A 159 -11.35 20.94 0.77
N LYS A 160 -12.63 21.28 0.99
CA LYS A 160 -13.76 20.42 0.60
C LYS A 160 -13.92 20.33 -0.92
N THR A 161 -13.78 21.47 -1.61
CA THR A 161 -13.82 21.53 -3.07
C THR A 161 -12.69 20.69 -3.67
N CYS A 162 -11.47 20.86 -3.18
CA CYS A 162 -10.31 20.11 -3.66
C CYS A 162 -10.45 18.60 -3.41
N SER A 163 -10.92 18.19 -2.23
CA SER A 163 -11.21 16.79 -1.93
C SER A 163 -12.14 16.16 -2.98
N SER A 164 -13.27 16.81 -3.25
CA SER A 164 -14.29 16.34 -4.21
C SER A 164 -13.80 16.31 -5.65
N LEU A 165 -13.06 17.34 -6.08
CA LEU A 165 -12.54 17.41 -7.45
C LEU A 165 -11.39 16.41 -7.68
N PHE A 166 -10.49 16.24 -6.71
CA PHE A 166 -9.45 15.22 -6.79
C PHE A 166 -10.05 13.81 -6.78
N GLU A 167 -11.07 13.54 -5.96
CA GLU A 167 -11.79 12.26 -5.99
C GLU A 167 -12.35 11.97 -7.39
N ARG A 168 -13.05 12.95 -8.00
CA ARG A 168 -13.58 12.78 -9.36
C ARG A 168 -12.48 12.60 -10.41
N MET A 169 -11.37 13.33 -10.28
CA MET A 169 -10.22 13.22 -11.19
C MET A 169 -9.65 11.80 -11.15
N ILE A 170 -9.33 11.27 -9.97
CA ILE A 170 -8.74 9.93 -9.86
C ILE A 170 -9.75 8.82 -10.17
N ASN A 171 -11.05 9.08 -10.06
CA ASN A 171 -12.13 8.14 -10.38
C ASN A 171 -12.61 8.23 -11.84
N THR A 172 -11.94 9.01 -12.68
CA THR A 172 -12.20 9.01 -14.13
C THR A 172 -11.61 7.73 -14.73
N VAL A 173 -12.47 6.75 -15.01
CA VAL A 173 -12.12 5.42 -15.52
C VAL A 173 -12.98 5.04 -16.73
N PRO A 174 -12.57 4.05 -17.54
CA PRO A 174 -13.42 3.50 -18.60
C PRO A 174 -14.80 3.05 -18.08
N LYS A 175 -15.83 3.13 -18.94
CA LYS A 175 -17.24 2.93 -18.55
C LYS A 175 -17.54 1.54 -17.98
N ASP A 176 -16.75 0.55 -18.36
CA ASP A 176 -16.85 -0.86 -17.96
C ASP A 176 -16.10 -1.16 -16.65
N VAL A 177 -15.23 -0.27 -16.20
CA VAL A 177 -14.52 -0.39 -14.91
C VAL A 177 -15.47 0.01 -13.78
N LYS A 178 -15.64 -0.90 -12.81
CA LYS A 178 -16.43 -0.68 -11.60
C LYS A 178 -15.50 -0.50 -10.42
N LEU A 179 -15.43 0.72 -9.91
CA LEU A 179 -14.69 1.01 -8.69
C LEU A 179 -15.45 0.51 -7.45
N SER A 180 -14.70 0.19 -6.41
CA SER A 180 -15.24 -0.21 -5.11
C SER A 180 -15.99 0.93 -4.41
N GLU A 181 -16.58 0.61 -3.26
CA GLU A 181 -16.89 1.65 -2.28
C GLU A 181 -15.65 2.39 -1.79
N VAL A 182 -15.85 3.54 -1.15
CA VAL A 182 -14.74 4.27 -0.52
C VAL A 182 -14.05 3.33 0.46
N VAL A 183 -12.74 3.25 0.30
CA VAL A 183 -11.87 2.45 1.15
C VAL A 183 -11.74 3.15 2.48
N GLU A 184 -12.31 2.56 3.51
CA GLU A 184 -12.20 3.04 4.88
C GLU A 184 -11.17 2.23 5.69
N PRO A 185 -10.56 2.84 6.73
CA PRO A 185 -9.68 2.12 7.64
C PRO A 185 -10.41 0.93 8.28
N ILE A 186 -9.85 -0.27 8.15
CA ILE A 186 -10.33 -1.44 8.89
C ILE A 186 -10.08 -1.20 10.39
N GLU A 187 -11.17 -1.26 11.18
CA GLU A 187 -11.18 -0.95 12.60
C GLU A 187 -10.21 -1.82 13.40
N HIS A 188 -10.30 -3.13 13.19
CA HIS A 188 -9.48 -4.15 13.83
C HIS A 188 -8.66 -4.87 12.77
N LYS A 189 -7.48 -4.34 12.49
CA LYS A 189 -6.65 -4.84 11.39
C LYS A 189 -5.57 -5.79 11.93
N VAL A 190 -5.71 -7.07 11.63
CA VAL A 190 -4.67 -8.07 11.92
C VAL A 190 -3.46 -7.84 11.00
N GLY A 191 -2.28 -7.82 11.61
CA GLY A 191 -1.00 -7.73 10.94
C GLY A 191 -0.52 -9.07 10.39
N ASP A 192 0.77 -9.15 10.06
CA ASP A 192 1.37 -10.36 9.54
C ASP A 192 1.37 -11.45 10.61
N THR A 193 0.49 -12.43 10.44
CA THR A 193 0.48 -13.62 11.30
C THR A 193 1.48 -14.63 10.77
N ARG A 194 2.35 -15.11 11.66
CA ARG A 194 3.45 -16.01 11.32
C ARG A 194 3.50 -17.15 12.32
N LEU A 195 3.68 -18.35 11.80
CA LEU A 195 3.95 -19.55 12.58
C LEU A 195 5.26 -20.13 12.06
N PHE A 196 6.26 -20.31 12.93
CA PHE A 196 7.55 -20.89 12.54
C PHE A 196 8.13 -21.77 13.64
N PRO A 197 8.90 -22.81 13.29
CA PRO A 197 9.47 -23.74 14.27
C PRO A 197 10.62 -23.08 15.04
N ASP A 198 10.51 -23.09 16.37
CA ASP A 198 11.45 -22.43 17.29
C ASP A 198 12.44 -23.40 17.96
N GLY A 199 12.31 -24.70 17.66
CA GLY A 199 12.99 -25.76 18.39
C GLY A 199 12.17 -26.30 19.57
N ASN A 200 12.67 -27.35 20.22
CA ASN A 200 12.05 -27.96 21.41
C ASN A 200 10.57 -28.35 21.27
N SER A 201 10.14 -28.81 20.08
CA SER A 201 8.74 -29.19 19.81
C SER A 201 7.72 -28.06 19.98
N THR A 202 8.14 -26.81 19.73
CA THR A 202 7.26 -25.63 19.75
C THR A 202 7.33 -24.83 18.46
N PHE A 203 6.20 -24.25 18.08
CA PHE A 203 6.12 -23.12 17.16
C PHE A 203 6.19 -21.81 17.93
N THR A 204 6.71 -20.78 17.29
CA THR A 204 6.43 -19.39 17.67
C THR A 204 5.30 -18.89 16.80
N LEU A 205 4.21 -18.45 17.43
CA LEU A 205 3.16 -17.64 16.82
C LEU A 205 3.48 -16.17 17.07
N SER A 206 3.61 -15.41 15.98
CA SER A 206 3.73 -13.96 16.03
C SER A 206 2.63 -13.32 15.20
N THR A 207 1.99 -12.29 15.74
CA THR A 207 0.98 -11.50 15.04
C THR A 207 0.87 -10.12 15.68
N SER A 208 0.09 -9.23 15.05
CA SER A 208 -0.24 -7.94 15.63
C SER A 208 -1.68 -7.55 15.34
N LEU A 209 -2.21 -6.64 16.16
CA LEU A 209 -3.50 -6.01 15.94
C LEU A 209 -3.31 -4.50 15.90
N ARG A 210 -3.71 -3.88 14.78
CA ARG A 210 -3.77 -2.42 14.64
C ARG A 210 -5.18 -1.94 14.98
N LEU A 211 -5.23 -0.91 15.80
CA LEU A 211 -6.46 -0.25 16.25
C LEU A 211 -6.46 1.22 15.79
N LEU A 212 -7.65 1.78 15.58
CA LEU A 212 -7.80 3.15 15.05
C LEU A 212 -7.65 4.25 16.11
N SER A 213 -7.72 3.93 17.39
CA SER A 213 -7.60 4.89 18.49
C SER A 213 -6.60 4.40 19.51
N LEU A 214 -5.92 5.33 20.20
CA LEU A 214 -5.10 5.02 21.37
C LEU A 214 -5.98 5.00 22.62
N ASN A 215 -5.87 3.95 23.43
CA ASN A 215 -6.43 3.93 24.77
C ASN A 215 -5.44 3.30 25.76
N GLU A 216 -4.94 4.08 26.73
CA GLU A 216 -3.98 3.64 27.73
C GLU A 216 -4.56 2.62 28.73
N GLN A 217 -5.89 2.54 28.85
CA GLN A 217 -6.59 1.59 29.73
C GLN A 217 -7.01 0.31 29.00
N ARG A 218 -6.80 0.24 27.68
CA ARG A 218 -7.21 -0.89 26.86
C ARG A 218 -6.38 -2.13 27.16
N ALA A 219 -7.08 -3.24 27.41
CA ALA A 219 -6.49 -4.57 27.48
C ALA A 219 -6.87 -5.35 26.22
N VAL A 220 -5.88 -5.81 25.46
CA VAL A 220 -6.08 -6.67 24.29
C VAL A 220 -5.51 -8.04 24.62
N THR A 221 -6.28 -9.11 24.44
CA THR A 221 -5.80 -10.48 24.63
C THR A 221 -5.93 -11.27 23.33
N LEU A 222 -4.87 -11.95 22.91
CA LEU A 222 -4.90 -12.89 21.81
C LEU A 222 -5.34 -14.25 22.32
N PHE A 223 -6.31 -14.86 21.65
CA PHE A 223 -6.79 -16.21 21.91
C PHE A 223 -6.60 -17.11 20.69
N TRP A 224 -6.44 -18.41 20.90
CA TRP A 224 -6.40 -19.39 19.82
C TRP A 224 -6.97 -20.75 20.20
N ALA A 225 -7.40 -21.48 19.18
CA ALA A 225 -7.80 -22.88 19.28
C ALA A 225 -6.68 -23.78 18.73
N ASP A 226 -6.43 -24.89 19.42
CA ASP A 226 -5.60 -25.96 18.88
C ASP A 226 -6.29 -26.67 17.69
N ARG A 227 -5.57 -27.55 17.00
CA ARG A 227 -6.08 -28.26 15.81
C ARG A 227 -7.27 -29.16 16.14
N GLN A 228 -7.38 -29.63 17.39
CA GLN A 228 -8.44 -30.52 17.87
C GLN A 228 -9.49 -29.80 18.74
N GLY A 229 -9.37 -28.49 18.95
CA GLY A 229 -10.21 -27.68 19.83
C GLY A 229 -10.27 -28.12 21.30
N SER A 230 -9.31 -28.91 21.80
CA SER A 230 -9.48 -29.69 23.04
C SER A 230 -8.44 -29.48 24.14
N VAL A 231 -7.19 -29.17 23.78
CA VAL A 231 -6.08 -29.00 24.73
C VAL A 231 -6.22 -27.70 25.52
N CYS A 232 -6.74 -26.66 24.88
CA CYS A 232 -6.96 -25.37 25.52
C CYS A 232 -8.36 -25.21 26.17
N GLY A 233 -9.18 -26.26 26.19
CA GLY A 233 -10.57 -26.19 26.63
C GLY A 233 -11.46 -25.29 25.76
N THR A 234 -12.69 -25.03 26.20
CA THR A 234 -13.69 -24.27 25.42
C THR A 234 -13.37 -22.79 25.27
N SER A 235 -12.52 -22.24 26.15
CA SER A 235 -12.14 -20.82 26.14
C SER A 235 -10.96 -20.52 25.22
N GLY A 236 -10.29 -21.54 24.68
CA GLY A 236 -9.04 -21.38 23.92
C GLY A 236 -7.83 -21.05 24.80
N CYS A 237 -6.65 -21.12 24.20
CA CYS A 237 -5.40 -20.69 24.83
C CYS A 237 -5.27 -19.18 24.65
N SER A 238 -4.57 -18.50 25.55
CA SER A 238 -4.48 -17.04 25.52
C SER A 238 -3.09 -16.51 25.85
N VAL A 239 -2.76 -15.35 25.31
CA VAL A 239 -1.54 -14.62 25.66
C VAL A 239 -1.81 -13.11 25.71
N GLN A 240 -1.17 -12.45 26.66
CA GLN A 240 -1.13 -10.98 26.73
C GLN A 240 -0.12 -10.43 25.71
N PRO A 241 -0.24 -9.17 25.30
CA PRO A 241 0.67 -8.60 24.33
C PRO A 241 2.09 -8.52 24.88
N GLU A 242 3.08 -8.72 24.01
CA GLU A 242 4.50 -8.55 24.36
C GLU A 242 4.83 -7.05 24.46
N SER A 243 4.22 -6.24 23.60
CA SER A 243 4.34 -4.79 23.66
C SER A 243 3.14 -4.09 23.02
N SER A 244 2.90 -2.86 23.47
CA SER A 244 2.04 -1.88 22.80
C SER A 244 2.97 -0.82 22.17
N LEU A 245 3.10 -0.84 20.84
CA LEU A 245 3.87 0.16 20.12
C LEU A 245 2.93 1.16 19.46
N ARG A 246 3.40 2.40 19.28
CA ARG A 246 2.77 3.29 18.30
C ARG A 246 3.00 2.65 16.93
N ALA A 247 1.93 2.35 16.19
CA ALA A 247 2.07 1.83 14.85
C ALA A 247 2.90 2.82 13.99
N PHE A 248 3.70 2.34 13.05
CA PHE A 248 4.34 3.23 12.08
C PHE A 248 3.25 3.86 11.21
N PHE A 249 3.10 5.19 11.28
CA PHE A 249 1.98 5.89 10.63
C PHE A 249 2.36 6.37 9.24
N THR A 250 1.53 6.04 8.26
CA THR A 250 1.45 6.82 7.02
C THR A 250 0.84 8.19 7.32
N TYR A 251 1.06 9.18 6.45
CA TYR A 251 0.39 10.48 6.53
C TYR A 251 -1.14 10.32 6.65
N LEU A 252 -1.74 9.41 5.87
CA LEU A 252 -3.17 9.12 5.95
C LEU A 252 -3.57 8.53 7.31
N ALA A 253 -2.79 7.61 7.87
CA ALA A 253 -3.06 7.06 9.20
C ALA A 253 -3.01 8.16 10.28
N ARG A 254 -2.02 9.05 10.21
CA ARG A 254 -1.90 10.20 11.12
C ARG A 254 -3.10 11.14 11.00
N MET A 255 -3.49 11.51 9.78
CA MET A 255 -4.65 12.39 9.56
C MET A 255 -5.97 11.75 10.03
N ARG A 256 -6.05 10.42 10.02
CA ARG A 256 -7.20 9.66 10.52
C ARG A 256 -7.11 9.35 12.03
N GLY A 257 -6.08 9.81 12.73
CA GLY A 257 -5.92 9.61 14.19
C GLY A 257 -5.53 8.18 14.60
N ILE A 258 -5.15 7.32 13.65
CA ILE A 258 -4.74 5.94 13.90
C ILE A 258 -3.43 5.95 14.66
N THR A 259 -3.39 5.30 15.82
CA THR A 259 -2.32 5.53 16.80
C THR A 259 -1.78 4.29 17.53
N GLU A 260 -2.37 3.10 17.36
CA GLU A 260 -2.03 1.94 18.19
C GLU A 260 -1.79 0.65 17.38
N GLY A 261 -0.69 -0.04 17.71
CA GLY A 261 -0.38 -1.39 17.26
C GLY A 261 0.03 -2.26 18.43
N THR A 262 -0.66 -3.37 18.64
CA THR A 262 -0.38 -4.32 19.70
C THR A 262 0.30 -5.55 19.12
N GLU A 263 1.46 -5.93 19.64
CA GLU A 263 2.23 -7.08 19.14
C GLU A 263 2.13 -8.28 20.10
N PHE A 264 2.03 -9.47 19.51
CA PHE A 264 1.89 -10.73 20.21
C PHE A 264 2.94 -11.71 19.74
N ASN A 265 3.52 -12.43 20.71
CA ASN A 265 4.50 -13.46 20.49
C ASN A 265 4.31 -14.54 21.55
N THR A 266 4.06 -15.78 21.12
CA THR A 266 3.81 -16.88 22.04
C THR A 266 4.27 -18.21 21.48
N LYS A 267 4.52 -19.18 22.38
CA LYS A 267 4.88 -20.54 22.00
C LYS A 267 3.62 -21.40 21.91
N VAL A 268 3.50 -22.11 20.80
CA VAL A 268 2.43 -23.09 20.55
C VAL A 268 3.07 -24.48 20.49
N ASN A 269 2.48 -25.47 21.15
CA ASN A 269 2.99 -26.84 21.09
C ASN A 269 2.78 -27.41 19.68
N VAL A 270 3.79 -28.04 19.08
CA VAL A 270 3.72 -28.55 17.70
C VAL A 270 2.70 -29.69 17.55
N THR A 271 2.48 -30.50 18.59
CA THR A 271 1.55 -31.64 18.56
C THR A 271 0.10 -31.18 18.52
N SER A 272 -0.27 -30.20 19.35
CA SER A 272 -1.62 -29.63 19.36
C SER A 272 -1.82 -28.60 18.25
N SER A 273 -0.75 -27.91 17.89
CA SER A 273 -0.70 -26.83 16.89
C SER A 273 -1.79 -25.77 17.13
N ILE A 274 -2.14 -25.03 16.08
CA ILE A 274 -3.13 -23.96 16.05
C ILE A 274 -3.97 -24.09 14.77
N SER A 275 -5.29 -23.93 14.90
CA SER A 275 -6.22 -23.90 13.75
C SER A 275 -6.69 -22.50 13.42
N LYS A 276 -6.94 -21.68 14.45
CA LYS A 276 -7.40 -20.30 14.31
C LYS A 276 -7.13 -19.49 15.57
N PHE A 277 -7.13 -18.17 15.42
CA PHE A 277 -6.99 -17.22 16.52
C PHE A 277 -8.01 -16.07 16.43
N TRP A 278 -8.18 -15.33 17.52
CA TRP A 278 -9.04 -14.15 17.62
C TRP A 278 -8.54 -13.24 18.74
N PHE A 279 -9.09 -12.04 18.84
CA PHE A 279 -8.75 -11.10 19.90
C PHE A 279 -9.97 -10.79 20.76
N VAL A 280 -9.73 -10.46 22.02
CA VAL A 280 -10.72 -9.87 22.92
C VAL A 280 -10.16 -8.56 23.43
N ILE A 281 -10.94 -7.50 23.27
CA ILE A 281 -10.57 -6.13 23.61
C ILE A 281 -11.47 -5.65 24.74
N GLY A 282 -10.89 -5.25 25.87
CA GLY A 282 -11.57 -4.53 26.93
C GLY A 282 -11.08 -3.09 26.99
N GLU A 283 -11.98 -2.10 26.89
CA GLU A 283 -11.62 -0.67 26.86
C GLU A 283 -11.34 -0.08 28.25
N GLY A 284 -11.60 -0.82 29.33
CA GLY A 284 -11.32 -0.37 30.71
C GLY A 284 -12.31 0.64 31.28
N ASP A 285 -13.34 1.03 30.51
CA ASP A 285 -14.39 1.99 30.88
C ASP A 285 -15.65 1.34 31.48
N GLY A 286 -15.65 0.02 31.63
CA GLY A 286 -16.79 -0.78 32.13
C GLY A 286 -17.76 -1.24 31.05
N SER A 287 -17.49 -0.95 29.77
CA SER A 287 -18.22 -1.55 28.64
C SER A 287 -17.91 -3.04 28.48
N GLU A 288 -18.80 -3.76 27.77
CA GLU A 288 -18.56 -5.17 27.43
C GLU A 288 -17.35 -5.31 26.49
N SER A 289 -16.59 -6.38 26.66
CA SER A 289 -15.44 -6.65 25.81
C SER A 289 -15.86 -6.97 24.37
N VAL A 290 -15.12 -6.43 23.41
CA VAL A 290 -15.32 -6.68 21.98
C VAL A 290 -14.54 -7.92 21.57
N VAL A 291 -15.21 -8.86 20.91
CA VAL A 291 -14.57 -10.03 20.29
C VAL A 291 -14.28 -9.71 18.84
N VAL A 292 -13.02 -9.86 18.45
CA VAL A 292 -12.53 -9.65 17.07
C VAL A 292 -12.12 -11.01 16.52
N ASP A 293 -13.05 -11.66 15.84
CA ASP A 293 -12.95 -13.05 15.39
C ASP A 293 -13.36 -13.24 13.93
N ASN A 294 -13.13 -12.24 13.07
CA ASN A 294 -13.45 -12.33 11.65
C ASN A 294 -14.92 -12.74 11.39
N GLY A 295 -15.87 -12.15 12.13
CA GLY A 295 -17.29 -12.42 11.98
C GLY A 295 -17.71 -13.82 12.47
N GLY A 296 -17.11 -14.31 13.56
CA GLY A 296 -17.40 -15.62 14.14
C GLY A 296 -16.52 -16.78 13.62
N SER A 297 -15.81 -16.59 12.51
CA SER A 297 -15.01 -17.65 11.89
C SER A 297 -13.68 -17.89 12.62
N GLY A 298 -13.15 -16.87 13.27
CA GLY A 298 -11.77 -16.72 13.67
C GLY A 298 -10.85 -16.43 12.47
N TYR A 299 -9.61 -16.05 12.78
CA TYR A 299 -8.53 -15.91 11.81
C TYR A 299 -7.85 -17.26 11.63
N VAL A 300 -8.13 -17.92 10.51
CA VAL A 300 -7.66 -19.29 10.26
C VAL A 300 -6.16 -19.30 9.96
N ILE A 301 -5.48 -20.30 10.49
CA ILE A 301 -4.12 -20.67 10.08
C ILE A 301 -4.26 -21.96 9.30
N ASP A 302 -4.41 -21.81 7.98
CA ASP A 302 -4.68 -22.93 7.06
C ASP A 302 -3.55 -23.95 6.99
N GLN A 303 -2.35 -23.57 7.46
CA GLN A 303 -1.19 -24.44 7.37
C GLN A 303 -0.23 -24.32 8.56
N ASP A 304 0.12 -25.49 9.08
CA ASP A 304 1.27 -25.72 9.95
C ASP A 304 2.23 -26.74 9.33
N THR A 305 2.01 -27.12 8.06
CA THR A 305 2.77 -28.15 7.35
C THR A 305 3.87 -27.57 6.47
N VAL A 306 3.69 -26.44 5.79
CA VAL A 306 4.70 -25.83 4.88
C VAL A 306 4.94 -24.36 5.25
N LEU A 307 5.89 -24.09 6.13
CA LEU A 307 6.05 -22.80 6.78
C LEU A 307 7.27 -22.05 6.22
N LEU A 308 7.08 -20.82 5.72
CA LEU A 308 8.21 -19.94 5.42
C LEU A 308 8.91 -19.56 6.73
N ASP A 309 10.19 -19.90 6.82
CA ASP A 309 11.01 -19.60 7.98
C ASP A 309 11.82 -18.34 7.74
N LEU A 310 11.25 -17.20 8.13
CA LEU A 310 11.91 -15.90 7.99
C LEU A 310 13.10 -15.71 8.91
N ASN A 311 13.22 -16.49 10.00
CA ASN A 311 14.37 -16.40 10.90
C ASN A 311 15.62 -17.02 10.26
N ARG A 312 15.44 -18.07 9.47
CA ARG A 312 16.52 -18.74 8.73
C ARG A 312 16.71 -18.20 7.31
N SER A 313 15.66 -17.63 6.71
CA SER A 313 15.75 -16.96 5.41
C SER A 313 16.60 -15.69 5.51
N THR A 314 17.35 -15.39 4.44
CA THR A 314 18.21 -14.19 4.41
C THR A 314 17.98 -13.36 3.16
N ARG A 315 18.25 -12.07 3.29
CA ARG A 315 18.29 -11.11 2.17
C ARG A 315 19.63 -10.39 2.24
N THR A 316 20.40 -10.45 1.17
CA THR A 316 21.70 -9.78 1.08
C THR A 316 21.69 -8.83 -0.11
N PHE A 317 22.04 -7.57 0.14
CA PHE A 317 22.16 -6.55 -0.90
C PHE A 317 23.63 -6.40 -1.30
N ASN A 318 23.91 -6.48 -2.58
CA ASN A 318 25.24 -6.29 -3.14
C ASN A 318 25.38 -4.85 -3.65
N LEU A 319 26.27 -4.08 -3.02
CA LEU A 319 26.51 -2.67 -3.38
C LEU A 319 27.29 -2.50 -4.70
N THR A 320 27.94 -3.54 -5.21
CA THR A 320 28.76 -3.46 -6.43
C THR A 320 27.90 -3.48 -7.69
N ASP A 321 26.88 -4.32 -7.72
CA ASP A 321 25.99 -4.50 -8.88
C ASP A 321 24.52 -4.14 -8.57
N PHE A 322 24.24 -3.64 -7.36
CA PHE A 322 22.91 -3.30 -6.86
C PHE A 322 21.92 -4.47 -6.89
N SER A 323 22.42 -5.71 -6.94
CA SER A 323 21.58 -6.90 -6.88
C SER A 323 21.19 -7.27 -5.45
N THR A 324 20.02 -7.88 -5.30
CA THR A 324 19.56 -8.48 -4.05
C THR A 324 19.50 -9.99 -4.21
N CYS A 325 20.22 -10.71 -3.35
CA CYS A 325 20.11 -12.16 -3.21
C CYS A 325 19.14 -12.49 -2.07
N TYR A 326 18.14 -13.31 -2.37
CA TYR A 326 17.22 -13.87 -1.39
C TYR A 326 17.54 -15.35 -1.21
N ASN A 327 17.76 -15.79 0.02
CA ASN A 327 17.78 -17.20 0.38
C ASN A 327 16.52 -17.51 1.17
N PHE A 328 15.62 -18.28 0.56
CA PHE A 328 14.40 -18.73 1.20
C PHE A 328 14.67 -20.03 1.94
N VAL A 329 14.17 -20.13 3.17
CA VAL A 329 14.14 -21.35 3.96
C VAL A 329 12.70 -21.66 4.30
N VAL A 330 12.25 -22.87 4.00
CA VAL A 330 10.90 -23.36 4.27
C VAL A 330 11.00 -24.59 5.14
N ALA A 331 10.27 -24.60 6.25
CA ALA A 331 10.12 -25.74 7.13
C ALA A 331 8.91 -26.58 6.68
N VAL A 332 9.11 -27.87 6.42
CA VAL A 332 8.06 -28.79 5.99
C VAL A 332 7.87 -29.91 6.99
N GLN A 333 6.64 -30.10 7.48
CA GLN A 333 6.25 -31.24 8.31
C GLN A 333 6.13 -32.50 7.43
N GLY A 334 7.28 -33.00 7.01
CA GLY A 334 7.43 -34.12 6.09
C GLY A 334 8.89 -34.56 6.05
N ASP A 335 9.22 -35.45 5.13
CA ASP A 335 10.58 -35.91 4.91
C ASP A 335 11.23 -35.23 3.68
N GLU A 336 12.46 -35.61 3.39
CA GLU A 336 13.25 -35.11 2.26
C GLU A 336 12.65 -35.42 0.88
N SER A 337 11.64 -36.30 0.78
CA SER A 337 10.93 -36.58 -0.47
C SER A 337 9.87 -35.53 -0.83
N SER A 338 9.55 -34.63 0.12
CA SER A 338 8.62 -33.53 -0.11
C SER A 338 9.12 -32.61 -1.24
N GLN A 339 8.21 -32.18 -2.10
CA GLN A 339 8.54 -31.19 -3.14
C GLN A 339 8.12 -29.83 -2.66
N VAL A 340 9.01 -28.85 -2.71
CA VAL A 340 8.74 -27.50 -2.19
C VAL A 340 9.22 -26.48 -3.19
N SER A 341 8.41 -25.45 -3.43
CA SER A 341 8.80 -24.35 -4.28
C SER A 341 8.31 -23.01 -3.75
N VAL A 342 8.99 -21.96 -4.19
CA VAL A 342 8.60 -20.57 -3.93
C VAL A 342 8.38 -19.90 -5.26
N GLU A 343 7.16 -19.46 -5.52
CA GLU A 343 6.84 -18.55 -6.61
C GLU A 343 7.06 -17.11 -6.13
N THR A 344 7.93 -16.37 -6.79
CA THR A 344 8.22 -14.98 -6.46
C THR A 344 7.47 -14.04 -7.41
N TYR A 345 7.14 -12.85 -6.91
CA TYR A 345 6.64 -11.74 -7.70
C TYR A 345 7.56 -10.55 -7.48
N GLU A 346 8.16 -10.12 -8.57
CA GLU A 346 8.96 -8.90 -8.65
C GLU A 346 8.18 -7.91 -9.53
N PRO A 347 7.82 -6.73 -9.00
CA PRO A 347 7.24 -5.65 -9.79
C PRO A 347 8.10 -5.31 -10.99
N ALA A 348 7.48 -4.75 -12.02
CA ALA A 348 8.23 -4.20 -13.13
C ALA A 348 9.28 -3.19 -12.64
N SER A 349 10.47 -3.24 -13.25
CA SER A 349 11.62 -2.37 -12.94
C SER A 349 11.91 -1.36 -14.05
N SER A 350 11.09 -1.36 -15.09
CA SER A 350 11.25 -0.51 -16.28
C SER A 350 9.95 0.19 -16.63
N PRO A 351 10.02 1.46 -17.03
CA PRO A 351 8.86 2.19 -17.54
C PRO A 351 8.53 1.88 -19.01
N ILE A 352 9.21 0.90 -19.61
CA ILE A 352 8.96 0.40 -20.97
C ILE A 352 8.34 -1.00 -20.91
N ASP A 353 8.62 -1.77 -19.85
CA ASP A 353 8.07 -3.10 -19.62
C ASP A 353 7.41 -3.13 -18.24
N PHE A 354 6.08 -3.05 -18.24
CA PHE A 354 5.24 -3.04 -17.04
C PHE A 354 4.88 -4.44 -16.54
N LEU A 355 5.38 -5.50 -17.19
CA LEU A 355 5.06 -6.85 -16.78
C LEU A 355 5.88 -7.23 -15.54
N PRO A 356 5.22 -7.72 -14.47
CA PRO A 356 5.94 -8.23 -13.33
C PRO A 356 6.68 -9.51 -13.71
N LYS A 357 7.85 -9.70 -13.12
CA LYS A 357 8.62 -10.92 -13.28
C LYS A 357 8.17 -11.92 -12.23
N ARG A 358 7.82 -13.13 -12.68
CA ARG A 358 7.48 -14.26 -11.81
C ARG A 358 8.45 -15.40 -12.06
N GLU A 359 9.03 -15.93 -10.99
CA GLU A 359 9.91 -17.09 -11.06
C GLU A 359 9.50 -18.13 -10.01
N THR A 360 9.55 -19.40 -10.39
CA THR A 360 9.35 -20.52 -9.46
C THR A 360 10.69 -21.14 -9.12
N ILE A 361 11.06 -21.07 -7.85
CA ILE A 361 12.30 -21.60 -7.32
C ILE A 361 11.98 -22.92 -6.63
N GLN A 362 12.51 -24.02 -7.16
CA GLN A 362 12.44 -25.31 -6.47
C GLN A 362 13.43 -25.29 -5.30
N LEU A 363 12.94 -25.60 -4.10
CA LEU A 363 13.77 -25.70 -2.91
C LEU A 363 14.24 -27.13 -2.73
N LEU A 364 15.46 -27.29 -2.23
CA LEU A 364 16.07 -28.60 -1.96
C LEU A 364 16.27 -28.80 -0.46
N PRO A 365 16.28 -30.05 0.04
CA PRO A 365 16.61 -30.33 1.44
C PRO A 365 17.91 -29.64 1.86
N ASP A 366 17.87 -28.94 2.99
CA ASP A 366 18.97 -28.13 3.49
C ASP A 366 19.61 -28.75 4.73
N ALA A 367 20.68 -29.53 4.51
CA ALA A 367 21.41 -30.22 5.57
C ALA A 367 22.09 -29.26 6.58
N ARG A 368 22.14 -27.95 6.32
CA ARG A 368 22.62 -26.95 7.31
C ARG A 368 21.69 -26.87 8.52
N PHE A 369 20.41 -27.21 8.34
CA PHE A 369 19.40 -27.17 9.39
C PHE A 369 18.92 -28.60 9.69
N PRO A 370 19.32 -29.21 10.81
CA PRO A 370 18.89 -30.56 11.13
C PRO A 370 17.36 -30.59 11.34
N PRO A 371 16.70 -31.70 10.96
CA PRO A 371 15.27 -31.85 11.19
C PRO A 371 14.92 -31.61 12.66
N THR A 372 13.93 -30.77 12.89
CA THR A 372 13.59 -30.28 14.24
C THR A 372 12.08 -30.31 14.41
N ALA A 373 11.60 -30.89 15.52
CA ALA A 373 10.17 -30.94 15.83
C ALA A 373 9.29 -31.54 14.71
N GLY A 374 9.80 -32.52 13.96
CA GLY A 374 9.08 -33.13 12.84
C GLY A 374 9.11 -32.32 11.53
N PHE A 375 9.89 -31.23 11.48
CA PHE A 375 10.11 -30.45 10.27
C PHE A 375 11.44 -30.79 9.61
N THR A 376 11.41 -30.97 8.30
CA THR A 376 12.55 -31.00 7.40
C THR A 376 12.68 -29.62 6.74
N PHE A 377 13.88 -29.08 6.64
CA PHE A 377 14.11 -27.74 6.08
C PHE A 377 14.54 -27.83 4.63
N PHE A 378 13.96 -26.95 3.82
CA PHE A 378 14.28 -26.82 2.39
C PHE A 378 14.77 -25.40 2.14
N SER A 379 15.75 -25.24 1.26
CA SER A 379 16.24 -23.93 0.89
C SER A 379 16.48 -23.77 -0.61
N GLY A 380 16.44 -22.53 -1.04
CA GLY A 380 16.71 -22.12 -2.42
C GLY A 380 17.05 -20.65 -2.44
N ASN A 381 17.62 -20.18 -3.55
CA ASN A 381 17.97 -18.77 -3.69
C ASN A 381 17.58 -18.22 -5.05
N ILE A 382 17.49 -16.90 -5.09
CA ILE A 382 17.32 -16.10 -6.30
C ILE A 382 18.09 -14.81 -6.12
N THR A 383 18.76 -14.39 -7.19
CA THR A 383 19.39 -13.06 -7.27
C THR A 383 18.62 -12.25 -8.30
N THR A 384 18.20 -11.05 -7.90
CA THR A 384 17.53 -10.11 -8.81
C THR A 384 18.04 -8.69 -8.63
N ASN A 385 17.94 -7.89 -9.68
CA ASN A 385 18.26 -6.46 -9.65
C ASN A 385 17.08 -5.60 -9.18
N GLY A 386 15.87 -6.17 -9.15
CA GLY A 386 14.71 -5.52 -8.54
C GLY A 386 14.48 -6.02 -7.13
N THR A 387 13.23 -6.04 -6.70
CA THR A 387 12.91 -6.37 -5.32
C THR A 387 11.60 -7.13 -5.24
N ILE A 388 11.62 -8.30 -4.59
CA ILE A 388 10.47 -9.18 -4.49
C ILE A 388 9.48 -8.58 -3.49
N THR A 389 8.25 -8.27 -3.94
CA THR A 389 7.18 -7.71 -3.10
C THR A 389 6.22 -8.77 -2.59
N TYR A 390 6.10 -9.88 -3.30
CA TYR A 390 5.17 -10.95 -2.97
C TYR A 390 5.78 -12.32 -3.27
N LEU A 391 5.42 -13.33 -2.49
CA LEU A 391 5.77 -14.71 -2.79
C LEU A 391 4.66 -15.68 -2.41
N THR A 392 4.70 -16.86 -3.00
CA THR A 392 3.83 -17.97 -2.65
C THR A 392 4.67 -19.20 -2.44
N VAL A 393 4.57 -19.80 -1.25
CA VAL A 393 5.19 -21.10 -0.96
C VAL A 393 4.21 -22.20 -1.33
N GLN A 394 4.72 -23.23 -2.00
CA GLN A 394 3.96 -24.39 -2.42
C GLN A 394 4.70 -25.64 -1.99
N GLY A 395 3.98 -26.67 -1.56
CA GLY A 395 4.54 -27.95 -1.15
C GLY A 395 3.66 -29.12 -1.56
N ILE A 396 4.28 -30.25 -1.90
CA ILE A 396 3.63 -31.56 -1.99
C ILE A 396 4.20 -32.41 -0.87
N VAL A 397 3.37 -32.74 0.11
CA VAL A 397 3.77 -33.46 1.33
C VAL A 397 2.87 -34.69 1.48
N GLY A 398 3.46 -35.89 1.45
CA GLY A 398 2.68 -37.13 1.54
C GLY A 398 1.65 -37.35 0.42
N GLY A 399 1.75 -36.61 -0.69
CA GLY A 399 0.80 -36.63 -1.80
C GLY A 399 -0.21 -35.48 -1.81
N ASP A 400 -0.31 -34.71 -0.72
CA ASP A 400 -1.21 -33.57 -0.62
C ASP A 400 -0.53 -32.28 -1.07
N PHE A 401 -1.22 -31.48 -1.88
CA PHE A 401 -0.77 -30.17 -2.33
C PHE A 401 -1.16 -29.09 -1.31
N ILE A 402 -0.18 -28.29 -0.90
CA ILE A 402 -0.30 -27.25 0.12
C ILE A 402 0.23 -25.95 -0.48
N ARG A 403 -0.53 -24.85 -0.33
CA ARG A 403 -0.18 -23.54 -0.87
C ARG A 403 -0.38 -22.47 0.18
N SER A 404 0.59 -21.56 0.28
CA SER A 404 0.56 -20.44 1.22
C SER A 404 1.13 -19.19 0.57
N ALA A 405 0.35 -18.11 0.60
CA ALA A 405 0.68 -16.88 -0.07
C ALA A 405 1.08 -15.81 0.96
N LEU A 406 2.27 -15.21 0.80
CA LEU A 406 2.89 -14.32 1.78
C LEU A 406 3.36 -13.03 1.10
N GLY A 407 2.98 -11.87 1.66
CA GLY A 407 3.56 -10.60 1.26
C GLY A 407 4.98 -10.45 1.81
N TYR A 408 5.96 -10.08 0.98
CA TYR A 408 7.33 -9.91 1.42
C TYR A 408 7.54 -8.47 1.92
N ARG A 409 7.72 -8.30 3.22
CA ARG A 409 7.77 -6.99 3.89
C ARG A 409 9.20 -6.51 4.09
N TYR A 410 9.97 -6.32 3.00
CA TYR A 410 11.28 -5.65 3.09
C TYR A 410 11.56 -4.76 1.88
N ILE A 411 10.72 -3.75 1.66
CA ILE A 411 11.04 -2.65 0.72
C ILE A 411 10.57 -1.31 1.29
N CYS A 412 11.58 -0.54 1.69
CA CYS A 412 11.71 0.93 1.74
C CYS A 412 10.52 1.80 2.16
N TYR A 413 10.67 2.42 3.34
CA TYR A 413 10.70 3.88 3.63
C TYR A 413 9.79 4.89 2.90
N MET A 414 8.83 4.49 2.07
CA MET A 414 7.92 5.40 1.39
C MET A 414 6.47 4.91 1.55
N ASP A 415 5.61 5.85 1.93
CA ASP A 415 4.25 5.72 2.50
C ASP A 415 3.23 4.86 1.74
N ILE A 416 3.52 4.40 0.53
CA ILE A 416 2.54 3.77 -0.38
C ILE A 416 2.19 2.34 0.04
N LEU A 417 3.18 1.53 0.45
CA LEU A 417 2.97 0.10 0.80
C LEU A 417 2.15 -0.11 2.08
N ALA A 418 2.26 0.79 3.05
CA ALA A 418 1.48 0.73 4.27
C ALA A 418 -0.02 1.04 4.02
N CYS A 419 -0.35 1.71 2.92
CA CYS A 419 -1.73 1.95 2.49
C CYS A 419 -2.35 0.75 1.73
N VAL A 420 -1.57 -0.07 1.04
CA VAL A 420 -2.09 -1.33 0.47
C VAL A 420 -2.44 -2.33 1.58
N GLN A 421 -1.73 -2.29 2.71
CA GLN A 421 -2.07 -3.07 3.89
C GLN A 421 -3.31 -2.57 4.64
N PHE A 422 -3.77 -1.34 4.39
CA PHE A 422 -5.03 -0.81 4.94
C PHE A 422 -6.27 -1.55 4.41
N LEU A 423 -6.15 -2.26 3.29
CA LEU A 423 -7.26 -2.82 2.51
C LEU A 423 -7.63 -4.29 2.80
N ARG A 424 -6.86 -5.01 3.61
CA ARG A 424 -7.11 -6.45 3.83
C ARG A 424 -7.65 -6.73 5.23
N SER A 425 -8.77 -7.43 5.37
CA SER A 425 -9.23 -7.99 6.64
C SER A 425 -8.87 -9.48 6.82
N SER A 426 -8.34 -10.15 5.81
CA SER A 426 -8.17 -11.62 5.85
C SER A 426 -6.69 -12.04 5.94
N PRO A 427 -6.28 -12.85 6.94
CA PRO A 427 -5.20 -13.80 6.74
C PRO A 427 -5.68 -14.84 5.73
N MET A 428 -4.85 -15.13 4.72
CA MET A 428 -5.01 -16.24 3.78
C MET A 428 -6.45 -16.51 3.31
N GLU A 429 -6.90 -15.81 2.27
CA GLU A 429 -7.88 -16.43 1.36
C GLU A 429 -7.10 -16.91 0.13
N VAL A 430 -7.16 -18.22 -0.08
CA VAL A 430 -6.86 -18.86 -1.35
C VAL A 430 -7.81 -18.26 -2.38
N LEU A 431 -7.30 -17.37 -3.23
CA LEU A 431 -8.00 -17.02 -4.46
C LEU A 431 -7.82 -18.20 -5.41
N ASP A 432 -8.84 -19.06 -5.49
CA ASP A 432 -9.00 -19.98 -6.60
C ASP A 432 -9.14 -19.16 -7.88
N TYR A 433 -8.12 -19.26 -8.75
CA TYR A 433 -8.16 -18.86 -10.15
C TYR A 433 -7.91 -20.09 -11.01
#